data_AF-A0A2V9NED8-F1
#
_entry.id   AF-A0A2V9NED8-F1
#
_cell.length_a   1.000
_cell.length_b   1.000
_cell.length_c   1.000
_cell.angle_alpha   90.00
_cell.angle_beta   90.00
_cell.angle_gamma   90.00
#
_symmetry.space_group_name_H-M   'P 1'
#
loop_
_entity.id
_entity.type
_entity.pdbx_description
1 polymer ?
#
loop_
_entity_poly.entity_id
_entity_poly.type
_entity_poly.pdbx_seq_one_letter_code
_entity_poly.pdbx_strand_id
1 'polypeptide(L)'
;MPSDKSTIQSVTPSQIYEWKGPEPNVPLTPETDTRIAAEQKWYNLTGRLVSVKVEADGDITLVLKDADGKKAGSVNAEIPVGPEWCELRKLVFGWTTQSFPFSFKVSQRLELREQHVITVTGKALFDVDHAPADRSNRRIKPKKYAVWEIHPVMALHVDQ
;
A
#
# COMPACT_ATOMS: atom_id res chain seq x y z
N MET A 1 14.85 2.29 -6.25
CA MET A 1 14.93 3.21 -5.09
C MET A 1 15.80 4.41 -5.45
N PRO A 2 15.54 5.65 -4.98
CA PRO A 2 16.40 6.79 -5.28
C PRO A 2 17.78 6.61 -4.66
N SER A 3 18.82 7.04 -5.37
CA SER A 3 20.21 6.98 -4.88
C SER A 3 20.41 7.88 -3.66
N ASP A 4 19.77 9.06 -3.67
CA ASP A 4 19.74 9.96 -2.52
C ASP A 4 18.50 9.68 -1.64
N LYS A 5 18.73 8.97 -0.54
CA LYS A 5 17.69 8.61 0.43
C LYS A 5 17.14 9.82 1.19
N SER A 6 17.82 10.97 1.21
CA SER A 6 17.32 12.17 1.90
C SER A 6 16.07 12.77 1.22
N THR A 7 15.82 12.39 -0.04
CA THR A 7 14.62 12.78 -0.79
C THR A 7 13.36 11.99 -0.43
N ILE A 8 13.50 10.91 0.35
CA ILE A 8 12.39 10.05 0.76
C ILE A 8 11.68 10.68 1.95
N GLN A 9 10.38 10.96 1.80
CA GLN A 9 9.60 11.61 2.85
C GLN A 9 9.01 10.58 3.82
N SER A 10 9.25 10.74 5.11
CA SER A 10 8.61 9.89 6.13
C SER A 10 7.19 10.36 6.42
N VAL A 11 6.24 9.43 6.40
CA VAL A 11 4.81 9.68 6.59
C VAL A 11 4.14 8.56 7.39
N THR A 12 3.01 8.88 8.02
CA THR A 12 2.13 7.92 8.69
C THR A 12 0.90 7.61 7.84
N PRO A 13 0.20 6.48 8.09
CA PRO A 13 -1.06 6.17 7.42
C PRO A 13 -2.11 7.29 7.54
N SER A 14 -2.26 7.92 8.70
CA SER A 14 -3.18 9.04 8.88
C SER A 14 -2.85 10.26 8.02
N GLN A 15 -1.56 10.57 7.82
CA GLN A 15 -1.14 11.68 6.97
C GLN A 15 -1.49 11.44 5.51
N ILE A 16 -1.26 10.22 4.99
CA ILE A 16 -1.64 9.87 3.62
C ILE A 16 -3.17 9.83 3.48
N TYR A 17 -3.87 9.32 4.48
CA TYR A 17 -5.33 9.26 4.48
C TYR A 17 -5.99 10.65 4.37
N GLU A 18 -5.35 11.69 4.89
CA GLU A 18 -5.77 13.09 4.77
C GLU A 18 -5.39 13.73 3.43
N TRP A 19 -4.58 13.07 2.58
CA TRP A 19 -4.22 13.63 1.29
C TRP A 19 -5.44 13.76 0.39
N LYS A 20 -5.56 14.94 -0.22
CA LYS A 20 -6.51 15.14 -1.31
C LYS A 20 -6.08 14.27 -2.48
N GLY A 21 -7.02 13.53 -3.08
CA GLY A 21 -6.78 12.94 -4.40
C GLY A 21 -6.42 14.01 -5.45
N PRO A 22 -5.90 13.65 -6.63
CA PRO A 22 -5.57 14.60 -7.69
C PRO A 22 -6.78 15.41 -8.20
N GLU A 23 -6.53 16.51 -8.91
CA GLU A 23 -7.61 17.39 -9.39
C GLU A 23 -8.53 16.71 -10.42
N PRO A 24 -9.81 17.13 -10.54
CA PRO A 24 -10.79 16.44 -11.40
C PRO A 24 -10.46 16.46 -12.89
N ASN A 25 -9.57 17.36 -13.32
CA ASN A 25 -9.08 17.46 -14.70
C ASN A 25 -7.87 16.58 -14.98
N VAL A 26 -7.34 15.87 -13.98
CA VAL A 26 -6.29 14.88 -14.17
C VAL A 26 -6.97 13.60 -14.71
N PRO A 27 -6.63 13.14 -15.91
CA PRO A 27 -7.29 11.99 -16.53
C PRO A 27 -6.76 10.68 -15.94
N LEU A 28 -7.10 10.41 -14.69
CA LEU A 28 -6.79 9.13 -14.03
C LEU A 28 -7.87 8.13 -14.41
N THR A 29 -7.58 7.31 -15.40
CA THR A 29 -8.39 6.13 -15.73
C THR A 29 -7.60 4.86 -15.39
N PRO A 30 -8.27 3.71 -15.17
CA PRO A 30 -7.57 2.43 -14.98
C PRO A 30 -6.58 2.10 -16.11
N GLU A 31 -6.76 2.69 -17.28
CA GLU A 31 -5.96 2.48 -18.50
C GLU A 31 -4.85 3.53 -18.69
N THR A 32 -4.66 4.45 -17.75
CA THR A 32 -3.63 5.51 -17.87
C THR A 32 -2.29 5.02 -17.34
N ASP A 33 -1.39 4.65 -18.25
CA ASP A 33 -0.05 4.15 -17.90
C ASP A 33 0.91 5.23 -17.35
N THR A 34 0.58 6.51 -17.52
CA THR A 34 1.47 7.61 -17.13
C THR A 34 1.20 8.09 -15.72
N ARG A 35 2.17 7.86 -14.83
CA ARG A 35 2.13 8.38 -13.46
C ARG A 35 2.18 9.90 -13.41
N ILE A 36 1.35 10.49 -12.54
CA ILE A 36 1.39 11.93 -12.27
C ILE A 36 2.57 12.31 -11.38
N ALA A 37 2.89 13.60 -11.32
CA ALA A 37 4.04 14.08 -10.53
C ALA A 37 3.99 13.68 -9.04
N ALA A 38 2.80 13.59 -8.45
CA ALA A 38 2.64 13.12 -7.07
C ALA A 38 3.01 11.64 -6.89
N GLU A 39 2.75 10.79 -7.89
CA GLU A 39 3.04 9.35 -7.87
C GLU A 39 4.50 9.02 -8.18
N GLN A 40 5.32 10.03 -8.51
CA GLN A 40 6.76 9.88 -8.68
C GLN A 40 7.53 10.09 -7.37
N LYS A 41 6.87 10.60 -6.34
CA LYS A 41 7.48 10.87 -5.04
C LYS A 41 7.66 9.58 -4.24
N TRP A 42 8.75 9.53 -3.49
CA TRP A 42 9.12 8.39 -2.65
C TRP A 42 8.80 8.67 -1.19
N TYR A 43 8.28 7.65 -0.51
CA TYR A 43 7.83 7.74 0.86
C TYR A 43 8.35 6.57 1.69
N ASN A 44 8.66 6.86 2.96
CA ASN A 44 8.74 5.87 4.03
C ASN A 44 7.43 5.93 4.81
N LEU A 45 6.57 4.95 4.60
CA LEU A 45 5.31 4.83 5.31
C LEU A 45 5.51 3.91 6.53
N THR A 46 5.44 4.50 7.73
CA THR A 46 5.59 3.76 8.98
C THR A 46 4.23 3.54 9.64
N GLY A 47 3.87 2.28 9.89
CA GLY A 47 2.60 1.93 10.48
C GLY A 47 2.55 0.51 11.03
N ARG A 48 1.52 0.26 11.83
CA ARG A 48 1.16 -1.08 12.31
C ARG A 48 0.45 -1.84 11.20
N LEU A 49 0.94 -3.04 10.91
CA LEU A 49 0.29 -3.98 10.02
C LEU A 49 -0.97 -4.55 10.67
N VAL A 50 -2.13 -4.37 10.02
CA VAL A 50 -3.43 -4.84 10.52
C VAL A 50 -4.07 -5.90 9.62
N SER A 51 -3.63 -6.01 8.37
CA SER A 51 -4.07 -7.05 7.45
C SER A 51 -3.02 -7.29 6.37
N VAL A 52 -2.90 -8.55 5.94
CA VAL A 52 -2.18 -8.95 4.74
C VAL A 52 -3.18 -9.66 3.84
N LYS A 53 -3.17 -9.33 2.55
CA LYS A 53 -4.03 -9.94 1.55
C LYS A 53 -3.19 -10.23 0.30
N VAL A 54 -3.44 -11.37 -0.33
CA VAL A 54 -2.95 -11.61 -1.69
C VAL A 54 -4.10 -11.24 -2.62
N GLU A 55 -3.84 -10.38 -3.60
CA GLU A 55 -4.81 -9.94 -4.59
C GLU A 55 -4.90 -10.92 -5.76
N ALA A 56 -5.95 -10.80 -6.58
CA ALA A 56 -6.23 -11.73 -7.67
C ALA A 56 -5.16 -11.72 -8.77
N ASP A 57 -4.48 -10.59 -8.96
CA ASP A 57 -3.31 -10.42 -9.82
C ASP A 57 -2.01 -10.94 -9.19
N GLY A 58 -2.05 -11.33 -7.92
CA GLY A 58 -0.95 -11.92 -7.16
C GLY A 58 -0.15 -10.93 -6.32
N ASP A 59 -0.48 -9.65 -6.33
CA ASP A 59 0.15 -8.65 -5.48
C ASP A 59 -0.16 -8.94 -4.00
N ILE A 60 0.75 -8.57 -3.11
CA ILE A 60 0.53 -8.68 -1.68
C ILE A 60 0.23 -7.30 -1.12
N THR A 61 -1.01 -7.07 -0.74
CA THR A 61 -1.46 -5.84 -0.09
C THR A 61 -1.24 -5.93 1.42
N LEU A 62 -0.44 -5.01 1.94
CA LEU A 62 -0.26 -4.72 3.36
C LEU A 62 -1.18 -3.56 3.74
N VAL A 63 -2.08 -3.78 4.70
CA VAL A 63 -2.93 -2.69 5.23
C VAL A 63 -2.30 -2.15 6.50
N LEU A 64 -1.94 -0.87 6.47
CA LEU A 64 -1.27 -0.18 7.58
C LEU A 64 -2.20 0.83 8.25
N LYS A 65 -2.17 0.86 9.58
CA LYS A 65 -2.72 1.94 10.41
C LYS A 65 -1.59 2.63 11.17
N ASP A 66 -1.83 3.81 11.72
CA ASP A 66 -0.87 4.46 12.59
C ASP A 66 -0.38 3.50 13.69
N ALA A 67 0.91 3.59 14.03
CA ALA A 67 1.57 2.69 14.97
C ALA A 67 0.92 2.69 16.37
N ASP A 68 0.37 3.84 16.79
CA ASP A 68 -0.39 3.97 18.04
C ASP A 68 -1.87 3.56 17.90
N GLY A 69 -2.42 3.58 16.67
CA GLY A 69 -3.77 3.14 16.33
C GLY A 69 -4.86 4.11 16.79
N LYS A 70 -4.47 5.32 17.18
CA LYS A 70 -5.39 6.33 17.73
C LYS A 70 -6.06 7.14 16.63
N LYS A 71 -5.37 7.36 15.51
CA LYS A 71 -5.90 8.11 14.38
C LYS A 71 -6.65 7.21 13.41
N ALA A 72 -7.66 7.79 12.78
CA ALA A 72 -8.44 7.13 11.74
C ALA A 72 -7.62 6.98 10.45
N GLY A 73 -8.09 6.08 9.59
CA GLY A 73 -7.50 5.82 8.29
C GLY A 73 -6.61 4.58 8.27
N SER A 74 -6.59 3.95 7.10
CA SER A 74 -5.63 2.90 6.76
C SER A 74 -5.13 3.15 5.36
N VAL A 75 -3.90 2.72 5.09
CA VAL A 75 -3.25 2.87 3.79
C VAL A 75 -2.77 1.51 3.32
N ASN A 76 -3.00 1.22 2.05
CA ASN A 76 -2.48 0.05 1.40
C ASN A 76 -1.02 0.27 0.99
N ALA A 77 -0.23 -0.78 1.08
CA ALA A 77 1.10 -0.83 0.52
C ALA A 77 1.29 -2.18 -0.18
N GLU A 78 1.58 -2.16 -1.46
CA GLU A 78 1.50 -3.35 -2.31
C GLU A 78 2.87 -3.82 -2.78
N ILE A 79 3.12 -5.12 -2.62
CA ILE A 79 4.33 -5.79 -3.09
C ILE A 79 3.98 -6.57 -4.38
N PRO A 80 4.50 -6.14 -5.54
CA PRO A 80 4.19 -6.78 -6.81
C PRO A 80 4.62 -8.24 -6.92
N VAL A 81 4.11 -8.92 -7.94
CA VAL A 81 4.68 -10.19 -8.42
C VAL A 81 5.95 -9.94 -9.24
N GLY A 82 7.04 -10.62 -8.87
CA GLY A 82 8.23 -10.68 -9.72
C GLY A 82 9.51 -11.04 -8.97
N PRO A 83 10.59 -11.39 -9.69
CA PRO A 83 11.87 -11.75 -9.09
C PRO A 83 12.45 -10.66 -8.17
N GLU A 84 12.22 -9.38 -8.52
CA GLU A 84 12.68 -8.23 -7.73
C GLU A 84 12.09 -8.19 -6.32
N TRP A 85 10.88 -8.72 -6.12
CA TRP A 85 10.17 -8.69 -4.84
C TRP A 85 10.18 -10.02 -4.09
N CYS A 86 10.85 -11.05 -4.60
CA CYS A 86 10.84 -12.39 -4.01
C CYS A 86 11.19 -12.41 -2.51
N GLU A 87 12.23 -11.68 -2.10
CA GLU A 87 12.66 -11.65 -0.70
C GLU A 87 11.66 -10.92 0.20
N LEU A 88 11.07 -9.82 -0.28
CA LEU A 88 10.00 -9.12 0.43
C LEU A 88 8.75 -10.00 0.59
N ARG A 89 8.37 -10.71 -0.48
CA ARG A 89 7.24 -11.64 -0.46
C ARG A 89 7.49 -12.79 0.53
N LYS A 90 8.68 -13.41 0.51
CA LYS A 90 9.06 -14.45 1.48
C LYS A 90 8.98 -13.94 2.91
N LEU A 91 9.52 -12.75 3.17
CA LEU A 91 9.47 -12.11 4.47
C LEU A 91 8.02 -11.96 4.96
N VAL A 92 7.16 -11.35 4.13
CA VAL A 92 5.75 -11.13 4.48
C VAL A 92 4.99 -12.44 4.68
N PHE A 93 5.18 -13.43 3.80
CA PHE A 93 4.57 -14.75 3.98
C PHE A 93 5.03 -15.44 5.27
N GLY A 94 6.29 -15.22 5.68
CA GLY A 94 6.83 -15.71 6.96
C GLY A 94 6.06 -15.20 8.18
N TRP A 95 5.42 -14.04 8.08
CA TRP A 95 4.56 -13.49 9.15
C TRP A 95 3.16 -14.11 9.19
N THR A 96 2.81 -14.95 8.21
CA THR A 96 1.46 -15.51 8.07
C THR A 96 1.42 -16.99 8.46
N THR A 97 0.24 -17.48 8.84
CA THR A 97 0.04 -18.90 9.17
C THR A 97 0.12 -19.83 7.95
N GLN A 98 0.28 -19.29 6.74
CA GLN A 98 0.26 -20.08 5.52
C GLN A 98 1.42 -21.06 5.41
N SER A 99 1.12 -22.21 4.80
CA SER A 99 2.07 -23.25 4.47
C SER A 99 2.15 -23.42 2.96
N PHE A 100 3.34 -23.67 2.43
CA PHE A 100 3.57 -23.88 1.00
C PHE A 100 3.58 -25.37 0.64
N PRO A 101 3.11 -25.78 -0.56
CA PRO A 101 2.62 -24.92 -1.64
C PRO A 101 1.25 -24.30 -1.33
N PHE A 102 1.11 -23.02 -1.68
CA PHE A 102 -0.09 -22.22 -1.45
C PHE A 102 -0.73 -21.89 -2.80
N SER A 103 -2.05 -22.01 -2.90
CA SER A 103 -2.81 -21.66 -4.10
C SER A 103 -4.10 -20.94 -3.73
N PHE A 104 -4.47 -19.95 -4.53
CA PHE A 104 -5.67 -19.14 -4.34
C PHE A 104 -6.27 -18.86 -5.73
N LYS A 105 -7.59 -18.71 -5.81
CA LYS A 105 -8.31 -18.43 -7.07
C LYS A 105 -8.84 -17.00 -7.16
N VAL A 106 -9.02 -16.38 -6.02
CA VAL A 106 -9.50 -15.01 -5.82
C VAL A 106 -8.71 -14.41 -4.69
N SER A 107 -8.78 -13.09 -4.52
CA SER A 107 -8.05 -12.44 -3.46
C SER A 107 -8.36 -13.05 -2.09
N GLN A 108 -7.32 -13.27 -1.28
CA GLN A 108 -7.43 -13.98 -0.01
C GLN A 108 -6.69 -13.24 1.10
N ARG A 109 -7.40 -12.95 2.20
CA ARG A 109 -6.77 -12.44 3.43
C ARG A 109 -5.94 -13.55 4.07
N LEU A 110 -4.73 -13.20 4.50
CA LEU A 110 -3.82 -14.11 5.21
C LEU A 110 -3.89 -13.81 6.71
N GLU A 111 -3.91 -14.86 7.52
CA GLU A 111 -3.85 -14.72 8.98
C GLU A 111 -2.42 -14.43 9.42
N LEU A 112 -2.25 -13.35 10.19
CA LEU A 112 -0.98 -12.96 10.78
C LEU A 112 -0.68 -13.81 12.03
N ARG A 113 0.57 -14.23 12.18
CA ARG A 113 1.08 -14.92 13.39
C ARG A 113 1.29 -13.95 14.54
N GLU A 114 1.73 -12.74 14.23
CA GLU A 114 2.06 -11.70 15.18
C GLU A 114 1.83 -10.31 14.59
N GLN A 115 1.85 -9.30 15.44
CA GLN A 115 1.66 -7.91 15.03
C GLN A 115 3.01 -7.26 14.75
N HIS A 116 3.13 -6.56 13.63
CA HIS A 116 4.34 -5.83 13.26
C HIS A 116 4.05 -4.32 13.15
N VAL A 117 4.99 -3.50 13.63
CA VAL A 117 5.14 -2.12 13.15
C VAL A 117 6.23 -2.16 12.09
N ILE A 118 5.92 -1.64 10.92
CA ILE A 118 6.82 -1.70 9.78
C ILE A 118 6.96 -0.33 9.15
N THR A 119 8.11 -0.11 8.54
CA THR A 119 8.34 0.97 7.59
C THR A 119 8.45 0.39 6.19
N VAL A 120 7.55 0.76 5.29
CA VAL A 120 7.63 0.40 3.87
C VAL A 120 8.14 1.61 3.07
N THR A 121 9.06 1.35 2.15
CA THR A 121 9.57 2.37 1.23
C THR A 121 9.03 2.11 -0.16
N GLY A 122 8.39 3.10 -0.78
CA GLY A 122 7.86 2.97 -2.14
C GLY A 122 7.40 4.29 -2.72
N LYS A 123 6.74 4.22 -3.87
CA LYS A 123 6.13 5.38 -4.53
C LYS A 123 4.66 5.47 -4.18
N ALA A 124 4.14 6.69 -4.08
CA ALA A 124 2.70 6.88 -4.02
C ALA A 124 2.03 6.41 -5.33
N LEU A 125 0.82 5.89 -5.23
CA LEU A 125 -0.07 5.60 -6.35
C LEU A 125 -1.49 6.06 -5.96
N PHE A 126 -2.20 6.72 -6.88
CA PHE A 126 -3.61 7.04 -6.69
C PHE A 126 -4.48 5.97 -7.32
N ASP A 127 -4.79 4.93 -6.53
CA ASP A 127 -5.58 3.80 -7.01
C ASP A 127 -7.07 4.16 -7.08
N VAL A 128 -7.68 3.97 -8.25
CA VAL A 128 -9.09 4.31 -8.52
C VAL A 128 -10.09 3.19 -8.24
N ASP A 129 -9.61 1.98 -7.94
CA ASP A 129 -10.41 0.78 -7.75
C ASP A 129 -10.40 0.26 -6.29
N HIS A 130 -9.48 0.70 -5.41
CA HIS A 130 -9.29 0.14 -4.05
C HIS A 130 -9.80 0.94 -2.82
N ALA A 131 -10.72 1.91 -2.94
CA ALA A 131 -11.14 2.68 -1.75
C ALA A 131 -12.02 1.96 -0.71
N PRO A 132 -11.90 2.38 0.57
CA PRO A 132 -12.82 1.97 1.62
C PRO A 132 -14.29 2.20 1.25
N ALA A 133 -15.15 1.26 1.64
CA ALA A 133 -16.58 1.31 1.36
C ALA A 133 -17.28 2.55 1.96
N ASP A 134 -16.72 3.13 3.02
CA ASP A 134 -17.23 4.34 3.68
C ASP A 134 -16.95 5.64 2.91
N ARG A 135 -16.23 5.56 1.77
CA ARG A 135 -15.93 6.68 0.86
C ARG A 135 -15.16 7.82 1.51
N SER A 136 -14.50 7.55 2.62
CA SER A 136 -13.89 8.56 3.48
C SER A 136 -12.79 9.40 2.83
N ASN A 137 -12.11 8.91 1.79
CA ASN A 137 -11.11 9.65 1.00
C ASN A 137 -11.54 9.95 -0.45
N ARG A 138 -12.82 9.67 -0.81
CA ARG A 138 -13.36 9.87 -2.16
C ARG A 138 -13.38 11.37 -2.55
N ARG A 139 -12.96 11.73 -3.77
CA ARG A 139 -13.25 13.08 -4.33
C ARG A 139 -14.69 13.20 -4.84
N ILE A 140 -15.22 14.42 -4.82
CA ILE A 140 -16.64 14.76 -5.05
C ILE A 140 -17.17 14.34 -6.44
N LYS A 141 -16.33 14.32 -7.49
CA LYS A 141 -16.76 14.11 -8.89
C LYS A 141 -16.53 12.70 -9.46
N PRO A 142 -15.46 11.95 -9.14
CA PRO A 142 -15.33 10.57 -9.59
C PRO A 142 -16.40 9.66 -8.98
N LYS A 143 -16.98 8.79 -9.81
CA LYS A 143 -17.96 7.78 -9.37
C LYS A 143 -17.30 6.52 -8.78
N LYS A 144 -16.02 6.27 -9.10
CA LYS A 144 -15.24 5.14 -8.60
C LYS A 144 -14.59 5.41 -7.23
N TYR A 145 -14.19 4.33 -6.57
CA TYR A 145 -13.70 4.27 -5.21
C TYR A 145 -12.17 4.44 -5.19
N ALA A 146 -11.68 5.69 -5.08
CA ALA A 146 -10.27 6.02 -5.23
C ALA A 146 -9.52 6.46 -3.93
N VAL A 147 -8.24 6.09 -3.79
CA VAL A 147 -7.35 6.30 -2.62
C VAL A 147 -5.95 6.78 -2.99
N TRP A 148 -5.14 7.09 -1.98
CA TRP A 148 -3.68 7.02 -2.07
C TRP A 148 -3.14 5.75 -1.39
N GLU A 149 -2.15 5.12 -2.02
CA GLU A 149 -1.43 3.96 -1.50
C GLU A 149 0.06 4.01 -1.85
N ILE A 150 0.83 3.03 -1.35
CA ILE A 150 2.24 2.83 -1.72
C ILE A 150 2.35 1.63 -2.66
N HIS A 151 2.59 1.87 -3.94
CA HIS A 151 2.77 0.83 -4.95
C HIS A 151 3.75 1.33 -6.04
N PRO A 152 4.88 0.63 -6.31
CA PRO A 152 5.30 -0.60 -5.64
C PRO A 152 6.01 -0.31 -4.32
N VAL A 153 5.89 -1.22 -3.36
CA VAL A 153 6.81 -1.34 -2.22
C VAL A 153 8.14 -1.87 -2.74
N MET A 154 9.21 -1.15 -2.43
CA MET A 154 10.58 -1.43 -2.88
C MET A 154 11.53 -1.78 -1.75
N ALA A 155 11.18 -1.46 -0.52
CA ALA A 155 11.89 -1.92 0.67
C ALA A 155 10.91 -2.01 1.85
N LEU A 156 11.27 -2.84 2.83
CA LEU A 156 10.51 -3.04 4.05
C LEU A 156 11.48 -3.20 5.21
N HIS A 157 11.18 -2.54 6.33
CA HIS A 157 11.87 -2.68 7.60
C HIS A 157 10.84 -3.00 8.70
N VAL A 158 11.20 -3.89 9.63
CA VAL A 158 10.40 -4.16 10.83
C VAL A 158 10.97 -3.31 11.95
N ASP A 159 10.16 -2.42 12.49
CA ASP A 159 10.55 -1.55 13.60
C ASP A 159 10.45 -2.37 14.91
N GLN A 160 11.53 -2.39 15.71
CA GLN A 160 11.59 -3.07 17.01
C GLN A 160 11.01 -2.22 18.14
#